data_AF-A0A2L2XIR7-F1
#
_entry.id   AF-A0A2L2XIR7-F1
#
_cell.length_a   1.000
_cell.length_b   1.000
_cell.length_c   1.000
_cell.angle_alpha   90.00
_cell.angle_beta   90.00
_cell.angle_gamma   90.00
#
_symmetry.space_group_name_H-M   'P 1'
#
loop_
_entity.id
_entity.type
_entity.pdbx_description
1 polymer ?
#
loop_
_entity_poly.entity_id
_entity_poly.type
_entity_poly.pdbx_seq_one_letter_code
_entity_poly.pdbx_strand_id
1 'polypeptide(L)' 'MYKKTCPNCAGDSYSASSARWICPYCKTDLSRQKPLPAGSAPGITTARNNGETKALRLIPGKG' A
#
# COMPACT_ATOMS: atom_id res chain seq x y z
N MET A 1 -14.30 -3.57 -1.76
CA MET A 1 -14.40 -2.10 -1.86
C MET A 1 -12.99 -1.53 -1.76
N TYR A 2 -12.65 -0.52 -2.57
CA TYR A 2 -11.33 0.10 -2.59
C TYR A 2 -11.38 1.49 -1.98
N LYS A 3 -10.24 1.96 -1.47
CA LYS A 3 -10.00 3.30 -0.96
C LYS A 3 -8.80 3.92 -1.68
N LYS A 4 -8.90 5.20 -2.04
CA LYS A 4 -7.77 6.04 -2.50
C LYS A 4 -7.79 7.34 -1.73
N THR A 5 -6.62 7.84 -1.36
CA THR A 5 -6.47 9.20 -0.82
C THR A 5 -6.19 10.15 -1.97
N CYS A 6 -7.00 11.21 -2.09
CA CYS A 6 -6.76 12.21 -3.13
C CYS A 6 -5.56 13.08 -2.75
N PRO A 7 -4.52 13.21 -3.59
CA PRO A 7 -3.37 14.08 -3.30
C PRO A 7 -3.71 15.57 -3.40
N ASN A 8 -4.82 15.93 -4.05
CA ASN A 8 -5.21 17.32 -4.25
C ASN A 8 -6.04 17.86 -3.08
N CYS A 9 -7.03 17.09 -2.61
CA CYS A 9 -7.93 17.53 -1.53
C CYS A 9 -7.72 16.79 -0.20
N ALA A 10 -6.74 15.89 -0.13
CA ALA A 10 -6.46 14.99 1.01
C ALA A 10 -7.64 14.11 1.47
N GLY A 11 -8.78 14.16 0.77
CA GLY A 11 -9.98 13.40 1.10
C GLY A 11 -9.87 11.93 0.72
N ASP A 12 -10.39 11.06 1.57
CA ASP A 12 -10.57 9.66 1.28
C ASP A 12 -11.75 9.46 0.31
N SER A 13 -11.45 8.81 -0.81
CA SER A 13 -12.45 8.38 -1.77
C SER A 13 -12.58 6.88 -1.68
N TYR A 14 -13.82 6.38 -1.67
CA TYR A 14 -14.13 4.96 -1.77
C TYR A 14 -14.76 4.67 -3.13
N SER A 15 -14.42 3.52 -3.71
CA SER A 15 -15.00 3.08 -4.97
C SER A 15 -15.15 1.57 -5.00
N ALA A 16 -16.20 1.10 -5.65
CA ALA A 16 -16.41 -0.31 -5.91
C ALA A 16 -15.44 -0.86 -6.98
N SER A 17 -14.91 0.01 -7.84
CA SER A 17 -14.01 -0.36 -8.94
C SER A 17 -12.63 0.29 -8.81
N SER A 18 -11.59 -0.47 -9.15
CA SER A 18 -10.19 -0.03 -9.19
C SER A 18 -9.82 0.69 -10.50
N ALA A 19 -10.73 0.70 -11.48
CA ALA A 19 -10.57 1.32 -12.79
C ALA A 19 -10.56 2.87 -12.73
N ARG A 20 -10.81 3.53 -13.87
CA ARG A 20 -10.77 4.99 -14.06
C ARG A 20 -11.51 5.69 -12.92
N TRP A 21 -10.76 6.35 -12.04
CA TRP A 21 -11.27 6.84 -10.76
C TRP A 21 -11.10 8.34 -10.70
N ILE A 22 -12.21 9.07 -10.66
CA ILE A 22 -12.23 10.51 -10.47
C ILE A 22 -12.60 10.82 -9.02
N CYS A 23 -11.84 11.69 -8.36
CA CYS A 23 -12.16 12.13 -7.01
C CYS A 23 -13.54 12.81 -6.99
N PRO A 24 -14.50 12.38 -6.15
CA PRO A 24 -15.84 12.97 -6.12
C PRO A 24 -15.84 14.40 -5.57
N TYR A 25 -14.82 14.78 -4.79
CA TYR A 25 -14.72 16.08 -4.14
C TYR A 25 -14.12 17.16 -5.05
N CYS A 26 -12.96 16.89 -5.66
CA CYS A 26 -12.20 17.88 -6.42
C CYS A 26 -12.04 17.54 -7.91
N LYS A 27 -12.73 16.50 -8.41
CA LYS A 27 -12.69 16.03 -9.80
C LYS A 27 -11.30 15.68 -10.33
N THR A 28 -10.31 15.51 -9.46
CA THR A 28 -8.95 15.09 -9.85
C THR A 28 -8.93 13.64 -10.31
N ASP A 29 -8.18 13.35 -11.38
CA ASP A 29 -7.94 11.99 -11.82
C ASP A 29 -7.05 11.23 -10.82
N LEU A 30 -7.60 10.15 -10.28
CA LEU A 30 -6.93 9.20 -9.39
C LEU A 30 -6.67 7.87 -10.10
N SER A 31 -6.86 7.79 -11.42
CA SER A 31 -6.66 6.56 -12.19
C SER A 31 -5.22 6.04 -12.09
N ARG A 32 -4.25 6.96 -11.95
CA ARG A 32 -2.84 6.63 -11.73
C ARG A 32 -2.47 6.27 -10.28
N GLN A 33 -3.37 6.50 -9.33
CA GLN A 33 -3.14 6.19 -7.91
C GLN A 33 -3.47 4.72 -7.63
N LYS A 34 -2.64 4.04 -6.83
CA LYS A 34 -2.87 2.64 -6.45
C LYS A 34 -4.03 2.56 -5.46
N PRO A 35 -5.11 1.82 -5.76
CA PRO A 35 -6.19 1.60 -4.80
C PRO A 35 -5.72 0.70 -3.67
N LEU A 36 -6.01 1.09 -2.43
CA LEU A 36 -5.89 0.24 -1.26
C LEU A 36 -7.20 -0.53 -1.05
N PRO A 37 -7.17 -1.76 -0.52
CA PRO A 37 -8.40 -2.44 -0.12
C PRO A 37 -9.00 -1.70 1.07
N ALA A 38 -10.27 -1.29 0.99
CA ALA A 38 -10.93 -0.55 2.08
C ALA A 38 -11.08 -1.38 3.36
N GLY A 39 -10.88 -2.70 3.30
CA GLY A 39 -10.88 -3.62 4.44
C GLY A 39 -9.49 -4.11 4.87
N SER A 40 -8.40 -3.66 4.24
CA SER A 40 -7.05 -4.01 4.70
C SER A 40 -6.59 -2.98 5.72
N ALA A 41 -6.50 -3.40 6.98
CA ALA A 41 -5.90 -2.61 8.04
C ALA A 41 -4.50 -2.09 7.61
N PRO A 42 -4.16 -0.83 7.91
CA PRO A 42 -2.85 -0.27 7.62
C PRO A 42 -1.81 -0.94 8.52
N GLY A 43 -1.26 -2.09 8.10
CA GLY A 43 -0.33 -2.81 8.95
C GLY A 43 0.37 -4.04 8.39
N ILE A 44 0.12 -4.46 7.15
CA ILE A 44 0.87 -5.57 6.55
C ILE A 44 1.21 -5.25 5.11
N THR A 45 2.33 -4.54 4.95
CA THR A 45 3.18 -4.70 3.78
C THR A 45 3.53 -6.18 3.69
N THR A 46 2.84 -6.95 2.85
CA THR A 46 3.41 -8.19 2.34
C THR A 46 4.56 -7.78 1.41
N ALA A 47 5.70 -7.46 2.02
CA ALA A 47 6.98 -7.65 1.38
C ALA A 47 7.09 -9.16 1.18
N ARG A 48 6.72 -9.62 -0.02
CA ARG A 48 7.04 -10.97 -0.47
C ARG A 48 8.55 -11.02 -0.68
N ASN A 49 9.29 -11.19 0.41
CA ASN A 49 10.70 -11.59 0.36
C ASN A 49 10.71 -13.10 0.10
N ASN A 50 10.79 -13.47 -1.17
CA ASN A 50 11.22 -14.81 -1.54
C ASN A 50 12.75 -14.81 -1.44
N GLY A 51 13.30 -15.27 -0.31
CA GLY A 51 14.76 -15.30 -0.10
C GLY A 51 15.16 -15.53 1.36
N GLU A 52 15.48 -16.78 1.68
CA GLU A 52 16.39 -17.29 2.72
C GLU A 52 16.33 -16.78 4.17
N THR A 53 15.73 -17.60 5.04
CA THR A 53 16.10 -17.65 6.46
C THR A 53 17.51 -18.21 6.60
N LYS A 54 18.55 -17.37 6.53
CA LYS A 54 19.90 -17.77 6.99
C LYS A 54 20.10 -17.29 8.42
N ALA A 55 19.86 -18.21 9.36
CA ALA A 55 20.12 -18.04 10.77
C ALA A 55 21.56 -17.54 11.02
N LEU A 56 21.64 -16.49 11.82
CA LEU A 56 22.85 -15.91 12.40
C LEU A 56 23.65 -17.01 13.12
N ARG A 57 24.84 -17.36 12.62
CA ARG A 57 25.86 -18.04 13.42
C ARG A 57 26.95 -17.04 13.76
N LEU A 58 26.91 -16.57 15.01
CA LEU A 58 28.03 -15.93 15.69
C LEU A 58 29.14 -16.97 15.83
N ILE A 59 30.33 -16.68 15.31
CA ILE A 59 31.57 -17.39 15.69
C ILE A 59 32.44 -16.38 16.45
N PRO A 60 32.86 -16.67 17.69
CA PRO A 60 33.75 -15.78 18.44
C PRO A 60 35.19 -15.91 17.92
N GLY A 61 35.76 -14.81 17.43
CA GLY A 61 37.16 -14.71 17.04
C GLY A 61 38.01 -14.19 18.19
N LYS A 62 38.94 -15.03 18.66
CA LYS A 62 40.01 -14.71 19.62
C LYS A 62 40.98 -13.66 19.07
N GLY A 63 41.52 -12.83 19.97
CA GLY A 63 42.74 -12.05 19.83
C GLY A 63 43.45 -12.01 21.18
#